data_AF-D2VEV5-F1
#
_entry.id   AF-D2VEV5-F1
#
_cell.length_a   1.000
_cell.length_b   1.000
_cell.length_c   1.000
_cell.angle_alpha   90.00
_cell.angle_beta   90.00
_cell.angle_gamma   90.00
#
_symmetry.space_group_name_H-M   'P 1'
#
loop_
_entity.id
_entity.type
_entity.pdbx_description
1 polymer ?
#
loop_
_entity_poly.entity_id
_entity_poly.type
_entity_poly.pdbx_seq_one_letter_code
_entity_poly.pdbx_strand_id
1 'polypeptide(L)'
;MFSWSPFKKSSKSSKGSQSAPSSPATSSSSGNSGLVNSPSLLLVPPSSSSTEADINILFLTQTICPICSFVEDGKGLEKEHWKEGHIVKRKDDIWLVIKCQEHGNQEIKISSSFDFFMKTLDYSPDILESKPNFNPDIEELEKQIHNDGTIIENTPLMVDLDVYSEEQFIPDQHILHSIKETMKLIPKDKNVIIRVNGKLVEDMVTLNRKVNLILANVPKDNPIVLELSFDRVVQLSKLDDTCLLNPRIHPSVQIFLQKGIEKQTALELNNAFLILKQITNLTIIVRIVVSRPFPKLDSILNLLRFPMKGFCRFIIIEAERTPNQIMKQFKKCAVPFNEVDESFNVDPLELLKLIEEDTKGQIKLDDFFPASVGMILEPFLSVLGKGNYNIRPSPYCGFATCLINSENQQTYPSVPISRLLDIERLFKEMVPIVKNIKASSGSSSDIGFLQYMSLKKAVEKSKREHPEYPLPKDLFSYMISKDHTMIKKTRQIIDDLQFLVVHNVMDVGTLDINRRARCTLCRYQPDKGFISSCTNCI
;
A
#
# COMPACT_ATOMS: atom_id res chain seq x y z
N MET A 1 15.40 9.06 12.13
CA MET A 1 16.02 7.74 12.33
C MET A 1 15.30 7.02 13.45
N PHE A 2 14.34 6.15 13.14
CA PHE A 2 13.86 5.13 14.06
C PHE A 2 14.17 3.79 13.40
N SER A 3 15.20 3.09 13.87
CA SER A 3 15.45 1.71 13.48
C SER A 3 14.53 0.81 14.31
N TRP A 4 13.84 -0.09 13.63
CA TRP A 4 13.23 -1.25 14.24
C TRP A 4 14.33 -2.31 14.37
N SER A 5 14.80 -2.56 15.59
CA SER A 5 15.60 -3.77 15.87
C SER A 5 14.64 -4.94 16.09
N PRO A 6 14.80 -6.08 15.39
CA PRO A 6 14.01 -7.27 15.72
C PRO A 6 14.37 -7.76 17.12
N PHE A 7 13.35 -8.17 17.88
CA PHE A 7 13.47 -8.79 19.19
C PHE A 7 14.44 -9.99 19.11
N LYS A 8 15.63 -9.87 19.69
CA LYS A 8 16.55 -11.01 19.86
C LYS A 8 15.96 -11.97 20.89
N LYS A 9 15.51 -13.15 20.44
CA LYS A 9 15.32 -14.31 21.31
C LYS A 9 16.66 -14.65 21.96
N SER A 10 16.80 -14.45 23.28
CA SER A 10 17.99 -14.89 24.01
C SER A 10 17.95 -16.41 24.17
N SER A 11 18.74 -17.14 23.38
CA SER A 11 19.04 -18.54 23.64
C SER A 11 20.10 -18.62 24.76
N LYS A 12 19.70 -19.05 25.95
CA LYS A 12 20.65 -19.43 27.00
C LYS A 12 21.28 -20.77 26.60
N SER A 13 22.54 -20.72 26.18
CA SER A 13 23.37 -21.93 26.04
C SER A 13 24.09 -22.20 27.36
N SER A 14 23.95 -23.44 27.83
CA SER A 14 24.62 -24.02 28.99
C SER A 14 26.09 -24.29 28.68
N LYS A 15 27.02 -23.80 29.52
CA LYS A 15 28.36 -24.38 29.68
C LYS A 15 28.75 -24.44 31.15
N GLY A 16 29.28 -25.60 31.53
CA GLY A 16 29.60 -25.96 32.90
C GLY A 16 31.04 -25.65 33.34
N SER A 17 31.15 -25.62 34.67
CA SER A 17 32.22 -26.10 35.58
C SER A 17 33.68 -25.66 35.46
N GLN A 18 34.18 -25.26 36.64
CA GLN A 18 35.53 -25.31 37.26
C GLN A 18 36.08 -23.90 37.56
N SER A 19 36.61 -23.52 38.73
CA SER A 19 36.92 -24.16 40.03
C SER A 19 37.21 -23.02 41.04
N ALA A 20 37.07 -23.27 42.35
CA ALA A 20 37.36 -22.35 43.46
C ALA A 20 38.89 -22.30 43.81
N PRO A 21 39.42 -21.41 44.70
CA PRO A 21 39.08 -21.41 46.15
C PRO A 21 39.10 -20.06 46.94
N SER A 22 38.38 -20.11 48.08
CA SER A 22 38.63 -19.55 49.44
C SER A 22 38.62 -18.03 49.78
N SER A 23 37.50 -17.58 50.39
CA SER A 23 37.23 -16.97 51.75
C SER A 23 38.17 -15.91 52.40
N PRO A 24 37.79 -15.18 53.50
CA PRO A 24 36.54 -15.16 54.30
C PRO A 24 35.97 -13.77 54.79
N ALA A 25 34.76 -13.84 55.37
CA ALA A 25 34.14 -13.04 56.48
C ALA A 25 33.74 -11.56 56.24
N THR A 26 32.52 -11.09 56.55
CA THR A 26 31.90 -10.98 57.91
C THR A 26 30.43 -10.49 57.88
N SER A 27 29.68 -10.84 58.95
CA SER A 27 28.47 -10.20 59.56
C SER A 27 27.20 -9.99 58.72
N SER A 28 26.09 -10.71 58.94
CA SER A 28 25.12 -10.68 60.07
C SER A 28 24.28 -9.39 60.17
N SER A 29 23.01 -9.45 59.77
CA SER A 29 21.89 -9.03 60.63
C SER A 29 20.55 -9.54 60.10
N SER A 30 19.80 -10.09 61.04
CA SER A 30 18.45 -10.62 60.99
C SER A 30 17.39 -9.51 60.97
N GLY A 31 16.31 -9.70 60.21
CA GLY A 31 15.11 -8.88 60.28
C GLY A 31 13.89 -9.67 59.80
N ASN A 32 13.05 -10.07 60.74
CA ASN A 32 11.92 -10.97 60.61
C ASN A 32 10.61 -10.18 60.33
N SER A 33 9.59 -10.91 59.90
CA SER A 33 8.14 -10.62 59.98
C SER A 33 7.47 -9.68 58.96
N GLY A 34 6.35 -10.15 58.39
CA GLY A 34 5.40 -9.32 57.67
C GLY A 34 4.52 -10.02 56.64
N LEU A 35 3.81 -11.10 57.04
CA LEU A 35 2.67 -11.63 56.28
C LEU A 35 1.57 -10.55 56.20
N VAL A 36 1.27 -10.08 54.99
CA VAL A 36 0.06 -9.29 54.71
C VAL A 36 -0.72 -9.99 53.61
N ASN A 37 -1.89 -10.48 54.01
CA ASN A 37 -2.92 -11.03 53.13
C ASN A 37 -3.45 -9.93 52.20
N SER A 38 -3.25 -10.08 50.89
CA SER A 38 -3.95 -9.29 49.87
C SER A 38 -5.28 -9.97 49.53
N PRO A 39 -6.42 -9.25 49.57
CA PRO A 39 -7.71 -9.84 49.23
C PRO A 39 -7.80 -10.08 47.72
N SER A 40 -8.23 -11.28 47.35
CA SER A 40 -8.61 -11.64 45.99
C SER A 40 -9.76 -10.74 45.52
N LEU A 41 -9.45 -9.76 44.68
CA LEU A 41 -10.45 -8.99 43.94
C LEU A 41 -11.07 -9.92 42.89
N LEU A 42 -12.26 -10.44 43.21
CA LEU A 42 -13.15 -11.04 42.24
C LEU A 42 -13.55 -9.94 41.23
N LEU A 43 -13.02 -10.06 40.01
CA LEU A 43 -13.44 -9.28 38.86
C LEU A 43 -14.92 -9.56 38.60
N VAL A 44 -15.78 -8.63 39.00
CA VAL A 44 -17.17 -8.58 38.53
C VAL A 44 -17.11 -8.22 37.05
N PRO A 45 -17.64 -9.06 36.14
CA PRO A 45 -17.66 -8.70 34.73
C PRO A 45 -18.54 -7.45 34.54
N PRO A 46 -18.09 -6.44 33.78
CA PRO A 46 -18.88 -5.25 33.56
C PRO A 46 -20.09 -5.61 32.69
N SER A 47 -21.26 -5.68 33.31
CA SER A 47 -22.55 -5.78 32.63
C SER A 47 -22.97 -4.40 32.11
N SER A 48 -22.30 -3.91 31.07
CA SER A 48 -22.80 -2.77 30.28
C SER A 48 -23.60 -3.32 29.12
N SER A 49 -24.91 -3.48 29.33
CA SER A 49 -25.89 -3.81 28.29
C SER A 49 -26.09 -2.60 27.37
N SER A 50 -25.12 -2.33 26.48
CA SER A 50 -25.46 -1.69 25.21
C SER A 50 -26.35 -2.69 24.48
N THR A 51 -27.63 -2.37 24.34
CA THR A 51 -28.59 -3.20 23.60
C THR A 51 -27.99 -3.62 22.26
N GLU A 52 -27.82 -4.92 22.03
CA GLU A 52 -27.24 -5.55 20.81
C GLU A 52 -27.94 -5.18 19.49
N ALA A 53 -28.98 -4.34 19.53
CA ALA A 53 -29.98 -4.16 18.48
C ALA A 53 -29.50 -3.45 17.19
N ASP A 54 -28.29 -2.86 17.14
CA ASP A 54 -27.82 -2.08 15.96
C ASP A 54 -26.48 -2.55 15.37
N ILE A 55 -25.99 -3.75 15.69
CA ILE A 55 -24.77 -4.29 15.07
C ILE A 55 -25.13 -4.98 13.76
N ASN A 56 -24.83 -4.34 12.63
CA ASN A 56 -24.96 -4.95 11.32
C ASN A 56 -23.59 -5.45 10.84
N ILE A 57 -23.39 -6.77 10.84
CA ILE A 57 -22.17 -7.40 10.32
C ILE A 57 -22.21 -7.32 8.78
N LEU A 58 -21.26 -6.59 8.19
CA LEU A 58 -21.15 -6.41 6.75
C LEU A 58 -20.48 -7.63 6.09
N PHE A 59 -19.38 -8.09 6.67
CA PHE A 59 -18.72 -9.35 6.28
C PHE A 59 -17.79 -9.84 7.38
N LEU A 60 -17.45 -11.12 7.29
CA LEU A 60 -16.51 -11.80 8.18
C LEU A 60 -15.13 -11.83 7.52
N THR A 61 -14.09 -11.72 8.33
CA THR A 61 -12.70 -11.82 7.92
C THR A 61 -11.91 -12.57 8.99
N GLN A 62 -10.63 -12.73 8.74
CA GLN A 62 -9.70 -13.13 9.77
C GLN A 62 -8.73 -12.02 10.08
N THR A 63 -8.15 -12.09 11.28
CA THR A 63 -7.26 -11.08 11.81
C THR A 63 -6.38 -11.68 12.90
N ILE A 64 -5.63 -10.85 13.61
CA ILE A 64 -4.83 -11.25 14.76
C ILE A 64 -5.23 -10.42 15.98
N CYS A 65 -5.08 -10.98 17.17
CA CYS A 65 -5.13 -10.20 18.40
C CYS A 65 -3.74 -9.58 18.65
N PRO A 66 -3.57 -8.25 18.60
CA PRO A 66 -2.25 -7.65 18.78
C PRO A 66 -1.68 -7.85 20.19
N ILE A 67 -2.56 -8.02 21.19
CA ILE A 67 -2.15 -8.34 22.57
C ILE A 67 -1.52 -9.73 22.63
N CYS A 68 -2.20 -10.77 22.14
CA CYS A 68 -1.65 -12.13 22.03
C CYS A 68 -0.34 -12.13 21.22
N SER A 69 -0.35 -11.52 20.04
CA SER A 69 0.76 -11.61 19.09
C SER A 69 2.02 -10.86 19.55
N PHE A 70 1.87 -9.69 20.19
CA PHE A 70 3.01 -8.79 20.43
C PHE A 70 3.19 -8.33 21.88
N VAL A 71 2.14 -8.32 22.71
CA VAL A 71 2.22 -7.75 24.07
C VAL A 71 2.59 -8.80 25.09
N GLU A 72 1.86 -9.92 25.12
CA GLU A 72 1.99 -10.91 26.21
C GLU A 72 2.94 -12.03 25.85
N ASP A 73 2.76 -12.65 24.68
CA ASP A 73 3.43 -13.92 24.42
C ASP A 73 4.59 -13.83 23.42
N GLY A 74 4.69 -12.74 22.64
CA GLY A 74 5.63 -12.66 21.52
C GLY A 74 5.49 -13.85 20.54
N LYS A 75 4.30 -14.45 20.53
CA LYS A 75 3.91 -15.66 19.80
C LYS A 75 3.94 -15.46 18.28
N GLY A 76 4.01 -14.21 17.83
CA GLY A 76 4.12 -13.88 16.41
C GLY A 76 2.80 -14.06 15.66
N LEU A 77 2.90 -14.49 14.40
CA LEU A 77 1.84 -14.47 13.40
C LEU A 77 1.43 -15.88 12.93
N GLU A 78 1.70 -16.90 13.75
CA GLU A 78 1.42 -18.30 13.42
C GLU A 78 -0.09 -18.56 13.30
N LYS A 79 -0.49 -19.53 12.47
CA LYS A 79 -1.89 -19.81 12.08
C LYS A 79 -2.81 -20.02 13.30
N GLU A 80 -2.28 -20.63 14.34
CA GLU A 80 -2.95 -20.87 15.63
C GLU A 80 -3.32 -19.60 16.42
N HIS A 81 -2.77 -18.44 16.05
CA HIS A 81 -3.08 -17.15 16.67
C HIS A 81 -4.08 -16.30 15.89
N TRP A 82 -4.56 -16.81 14.76
CA TRP A 82 -5.55 -16.12 13.95
C TRP A 82 -6.88 -16.10 14.70
N LYS A 83 -7.54 -14.95 14.62
CA LYS A 83 -8.80 -14.67 15.30
C LYS A 83 -9.86 -14.37 14.26
N GLU A 84 -11.09 -14.64 14.64
CA GLU A 84 -12.25 -14.21 13.87
C GLU A 84 -12.34 -12.67 13.93
N GLY A 85 -12.45 -12.03 12.76
CA GLY A 85 -12.62 -10.60 12.62
C GLY A 85 -13.97 -10.29 11.98
N HIS A 86 -14.70 -9.32 12.51
CA HIS A 86 -15.98 -8.88 11.94
C HIS A 86 -15.85 -7.45 11.44
N ILE A 87 -16.23 -7.19 10.20
CA ILE A 87 -16.44 -5.83 9.73
C ILE A 87 -17.89 -5.47 10.00
N VAL A 88 -18.11 -4.53 10.91
CA VAL A 88 -19.45 -4.17 11.40
C VAL A 88 -19.75 -2.70 11.17
N LYS A 89 -21.01 -2.41 10.80
CA LYS A 89 -21.57 -1.07 10.79
C LYS A 89 -22.17 -0.78 12.16
N ARG A 90 -21.87 0.40 12.70
CA ARG A 90 -22.53 0.96 13.88
C ARG A 90 -22.82 2.43 13.62
N LYS A 91 -24.12 2.77 13.52
CA LYS A 91 -24.55 4.08 13.00
C LYS A 91 -23.94 4.31 11.60
N ASP A 92 -23.13 5.34 11.42
CA ASP A 92 -22.43 5.61 10.16
C ASP A 92 -20.97 5.12 10.14
N ASP A 93 -20.44 4.65 11.28
CA ASP A 93 -19.05 4.19 11.36
C ASP A 93 -18.91 2.71 10.95
N ILE A 94 -17.73 2.37 10.45
CA ILE A 94 -17.31 0.99 10.16
C ILE A 94 -16.17 0.60 11.09
N TRP A 95 -16.32 -0.57 11.70
CA TRP A 95 -15.40 -1.10 12.70
C TRP A 95 -14.90 -2.48 12.31
N LEU A 96 -13.62 -2.76 12.55
CA LEU A 96 -13.09 -4.10 12.67
C LEU A 96 -13.21 -4.54 14.12
N VAL A 97 -13.98 -5.60 14.37
CA VAL A 97 -14.14 -6.24 15.69
C VAL A 97 -13.34 -7.53 15.71
N ILE A 98 -12.30 -7.58 16.52
CA ILE A 98 -11.42 -8.74 16.71
C ILE A 98 -12.00 -9.57 17.86
N LYS A 99 -12.36 -10.83 17.60
CA LYS A 99 -12.88 -11.76 18.61
C LYS A 99 -11.74 -12.53 19.27
N CYS A 100 -11.30 -12.10 20.46
CA CYS A 100 -10.29 -12.82 21.24
C CYS A 100 -10.92 -13.45 22.48
N GLN A 101 -10.67 -14.75 22.69
CA GLN A 101 -11.13 -15.45 23.90
C GLN A 101 -10.39 -15.00 25.18
N GLU A 102 -9.13 -14.60 25.04
CA GLU A 102 -8.26 -14.20 26.15
C GLU A 102 -8.45 -12.73 26.53
N HIS A 103 -8.61 -11.85 25.53
CA HIS A 103 -8.65 -10.38 25.72
C HIS A 103 -10.00 -9.75 25.41
N GLY A 104 -11.04 -10.56 25.18
CA GLY A 104 -12.36 -10.09 24.77
C GLY A 104 -12.39 -9.49 23.36
N ASN A 105 -13.49 -8.80 23.04
CA ASN A 105 -13.64 -8.12 21.76
C ASN A 105 -12.80 -6.84 21.75
N GLN A 106 -11.98 -6.67 20.73
CA GLN A 106 -11.26 -5.41 20.47
C GLN A 106 -11.83 -4.77 19.22
N GLU A 107 -11.92 -3.45 19.21
CA GLU A 107 -12.63 -2.73 18.16
C GLU A 107 -11.77 -1.58 17.63
N ILE A 108 -11.74 -1.47 16.30
CA ILE A 108 -10.96 -0.43 15.63
C ILE A 108 -11.82 0.19 14.54
N LYS A 109 -12.01 1.51 14.61
CA LYS A 109 -12.69 2.25 13.56
C LYS A 109 -11.80 2.27 12.32
N ILE A 110 -12.31 1.73 11.22
CA ILE A 110 -11.62 1.68 9.93
C ILE A 110 -12.18 2.68 8.92
N SER A 111 -13.43 3.15 9.10
CA SER A 111 -14.05 4.22 8.30
C SER A 111 -15.03 4.99 9.18
N SER A 112 -15.09 6.32 9.04
CA SER A 112 -16.12 7.16 9.67
C SER A 112 -17.39 7.35 8.84
N SER A 113 -17.47 6.73 7.66
CA SER A 113 -18.64 6.80 6.79
C SER A 113 -18.96 5.45 6.16
N PHE A 114 -20.20 5.02 6.34
CA PHE A 114 -20.74 3.79 5.77
C PHE A 114 -20.90 3.92 4.27
N ASP A 115 -21.47 5.04 3.81
CA ASP A 115 -21.71 5.29 2.38
C ASP A 115 -20.39 5.31 1.60
N PHE A 116 -19.35 5.96 2.13
CA PHE A 116 -18.02 5.94 1.52
C PHE A 116 -17.43 4.52 1.45
N PHE A 117 -17.56 3.74 2.53
CA PHE A 117 -17.06 2.37 2.58
C PHE A 117 -17.80 1.47 1.59
N MET A 118 -19.14 1.52 1.55
CA MET A 118 -19.94 0.72 0.63
C MET A 118 -19.71 1.11 -0.82
N LYS A 119 -19.69 2.41 -1.15
CA LYS A 119 -19.34 2.92 -2.49
C LYS A 119 -17.97 2.41 -2.93
N THR A 120 -17.02 2.27 -2.00
CA THR A 120 -15.70 1.71 -2.32
C THR A 120 -15.79 0.23 -2.71
N LEU A 121 -16.61 -0.56 -2.01
CA LEU A 121 -16.79 -1.98 -2.30
C LEU A 121 -17.46 -2.24 -3.66
N ASP A 122 -18.24 -1.29 -4.19
CA ASP A 122 -18.83 -1.38 -5.54
C ASP A 122 -17.77 -1.45 -6.65
N TYR A 123 -16.52 -1.05 -6.36
CA TYR A 123 -15.38 -1.18 -7.27
C TYR A 123 -14.58 -2.47 -7.08
N SER A 124 -15.18 -3.48 -6.44
CA SER A 124 -14.65 -4.83 -6.43
C SER A 124 -15.36 -5.70 -7.47
N PRO A 125 -14.66 -6.19 -8.49
CA PRO A 125 -15.27 -6.98 -9.57
C PRO A 125 -15.83 -8.32 -9.09
N ASP A 126 -15.38 -8.82 -7.95
CA ASP A 126 -15.74 -10.13 -7.39
C ASP A 126 -16.85 -10.02 -6.33
N ILE A 127 -16.93 -8.89 -5.61
CA ILE A 127 -18.02 -8.63 -4.64
C ILE A 127 -19.34 -8.39 -5.37
N LEU A 128 -19.30 -7.86 -6.60
CA LEU A 128 -20.50 -7.69 -7.43
C LEU A 128 -21.17 -9.02 -7.83
N GLU A 129 -20.44 -10.15 -7.75
CA GLU A 129 -20.92 -11.45 -8.23
C GLU A 129 -21.08 -12.48 -7.11
N SER A 130 -20.35 -12.34 -6.00
CA SER A 130 -20.49 -13.21 -4.84
C SER A 130 -21.65 -12.75 -3.94
N LYS A 131 -22.62 -13.65 -3.76
CA LYS A 131 -23.79 -13.50 -2.88
C LYS A 131 -23.38 -13.00 -1.46
N PRO A 132 -24.30 -12.35 -0.70
CA PRO A 132 -24.01 -11.65 0.56
C PRO A 132 -23.42 -12.46 1.73
N ASN A 133 -23.09 -13.75 1.55
CA ASN A 133 -22.40 -14.57 2.54
C ASN A 133 -20.93 -14.77 2.14
N PHE A 134 -20.18 -13.68 1.99
CA PHE A 134 -18.74 -13.72 1.76
C PHE A 134 -18.02 -14.06 3.08
N ASN A 135 -18.05 -15.33 3.47
CA ASN A 135 -17.25 -15.87 4.57
C ASN A 135 -16.52 -17.14 4.12
N PRO A 136 -15.60 -17.04 3.16
CA PRO A 136 -14.74 -18.18 2.87
C PRO A 136 -13.87 -18.44 4.10
N ASP A 137 -13.88 -19.68 4.59
CA ASP A 137 -12.88 -20.15 5.56
C ASP A 137 -11.47 -19.95 4.95
N ILE A 138 -10.40 -19.80 5.77
CA ILE A 138 -9.01 -19.79 5.25
C ILE A 138 -8.82 -21.00 4.36
N GLU A 139 -9.29 -22.18 4.76
CA GLU A 139 -9.11 -23.38 3.94
C GLU A 139 -9.81 -23.26 2.59
N GLU A 140 -10.95 -22.58 2.53
CA GLU A 140 -11.66 -22.32 1.27
C GLU A 140 -10.93 -21.25 0.44
N LEU A 141 -10.42 -20.18 1.06
CA LEU A 141 -9.54 -19.21 0.42
C LEU A 141 -8.26 -19.88 -0.11
N GLU A 142 -7.60 -20.72 0.69
CA GLU A 142 -6.43 -21.50 0.31
C GLU A 142 -6.78 -22.46 -0.83
N LYS A 143 -7.93 -23.16 -0.76
CA LYS A 143 -8.42 -24.04 -1.83
C LYS A 143 -8.78 -23.26 -3.10
N GLN A 144 -9.38 -22.09 -3.01
CA GLN A 144 -9.63 -21.21 -4.17
C GLN A 144 -8.29 -20.74 -4.75
N ILE A 145 -7.35 -20.35 -3.89
CA ILE A 145 -5.98 -19.98 -4.26
C ILE A 145 -5.18 -21.16 -4.82
N HIS A 146 -5.49 -22.43 -4.53
CA HIS A 146 -4.73 -23.59 -5.02
C HIS A 146 -5.41 -24.35 -6.16
N ASN A 147 -6.74 -24.47 -6.14
CA ASN A 147 -7.52 -25.30 -7.07
C ASN A 147 -8.04 -24.50 -8.27
N ASP A 148 -8.16 -23.19 -8.15
CA ASP A 148 -8.65 -22.38 -9.25
C ASP A 148 -7.50 -22.10 -10.21
N GLY A 149 -7.56 -22.64 -11.43
CA GLY A 149 -6.61 -22.35 -12.50
C GLY A 149 -6.50 -20.84 -12.84
N THR A 150 -7.36 -20.02 -12.22
CA THR A 150 -7.33 -18.56 -12.15
C THR A 150 -6.18 -18.01 -11.28
N ILE A 151 -5.30 -18.82 -10.67
CA ILE A 151 -4.01 -18.32 -10.12
C ILE A 151 -3.20 -17.59 -11.21
N ILE A 152 -3.37 -17.96 -12.48
CA ILE A 152 -2.84 -17.21 -13.64
C ILE A 152 -3.35 -15.76 -13.64
N GLU A 153 -4.52 -15.50 -13.05
CA GLU A 153 -5.12 -14.17 -12.84
C GLU A 153 -4.65 -13.43 -11.59
N ASN A 154 -3.96 -14.05 -10.65
CA ASN A 154 -3.47 -13.44 -9.40
C ASN A 154 -1.96 -13.16 -9.44
N THR A 155 -1.41 -12.94 -10.64
CA THR A 155 -0.02 -12.43 -10.77
C THR A 155 0.09 -11.11 -10.00
N PRO A 156 1.06 -10.93 -9.08
CA PRO A 156 1.19 -9.67 -8.37
C PRO A 156 1.51 -8.54 -9.36
N LEU A 157 1.01 -7.32 -9.08
CA LEU A 157 1.44 -6.13 -9.80
C LEU A 157 2.93 -5.86 -9.55
N MET A 158 3.37 -6.11 -8.32
CA MET A 158 4.68 -5.74 -7.83
C MET A 158 5.28 -6.85 -6.96
N VAL A 159 6.56 -7.14 -7.16
CA VAL A 159 7.30 -8.11 -6.34
C VAL A 159 8.48 -7.44 -5.66
N ASP A 160 8.56 -7.64 -4.35
CA ASP A 160 9.67 -7.24 -3.51
C ASP A 160 10.90 -8.11 -3.71
N LEU A 161 12.02 -7.42 -3.86
CA LEU A 161 13.35 -8.00 -3.92
C LEU A 161 14.28 -7.22 -3.00
N ASP A 162 14.68 -7.86 -1.91
CA ASP A 162 15.66 -7.30 -1.00
C ASP A 162 17.07 -7.41 -1.59
N VAL A 163 17.87 -6.38 -1.39
CA VAL A 163 19.32 -6.39 -1.68
C VAL A 163 20.16 -6.25 -0.42
N TYR A 164 19.50 -5.95 0.70
CA TYR A 164 20.11 -5.70 1.99
C TYR A 164 19.18 -6.23 3.08
N SER A 165 19.72 -7.04 3.99
CA SER A 165 19.00 -7.63 5.11
C SER A 165 20.00 -7.92 6.22
N GLU A 166 19.53 -7.87 7.48
CA GLU A 166 20.39 -8.17 8.65
C GLU A 166 21.70 -7.38 8.65
N GLU A 167 21.62 -6.09 8.31
CA GLU A 167 22.76 -5.16 8.25
C GLU A 167 23.84 -5.51 7.21
N GLN A 168 23.56 -6.41 6.27
CA GLN A 168 24.49 -6.83 5.22
C GLN A 168 23.84 -6.89 3.84
N PHE A 169 24.66 -6.73 2.80
CA PHE A 169 24.19 -6.95 1.43
C PHE A 169 23.94 -8.44 1.18
N ILE A 170 22.80 -8.74 0.57
CA ILE A 170 22.48 -10.11 0.17
C ILE A 170 23.46 -10.54 -0.94
N PRO A 171 24.09 -11.73 -0.85
CA PRO A 171 25.00 -12.24 -1.88
C PRO A 171 24.37 -12.25 -3.27
N ASP A 172 25.16 -11.94 -4.31
CA ASP A 172 24.67 -11.84 -5.70
C ASP A 172 23.93 -13.12 -6.13
N GLN A 173 24.47 -14.30 -5.78
CA GLN A 173 23.86 -15.60 -6.08
C GLN A 173 22.46 -15.77 -5.47
N HIS A 174 22.19 -15.23 -4.29
CA HIS A 174 20.87 -15.30 -3.64
C HIS A 174 19.88 -14.34 -4.30
N ILE A 175 20.34 -13.15 -4.73
CA ILE A 175 19.52 -12.22 -5.52
C ILE A 175 19.13 -12.86 -6.85
N LEU A 176 20.11 -13.43 -7.58
CA LEU A 176 19.87 -14.11 -8.85
C LEU A 176 18.94 -15.30 -8.71
N HIS A 177 19.11 -16.11 -7.66
CA HIS A 177 18.19 -17.20 -7.34
C HIS A 177 16.77 -16.67 -7.09
N SER A 178 16.62 -15.62 -6.27
CA SER A 178 15.31 -15.01 -5.97
C SER A 178 14.63 -14.46 -7.22
N ILE A 179 15.37 -13.78 -8.11
CA ILE A 179 14.84 -13.33 -9.41
C ILE A 179 14.36 -14.52 -10.23
N LYS A 180 15.20 -15.57 -10.35
CA LYS A 180 14.89 -16.74 -11.15
C LYS A 180 13.62 -17.44 -10.65
N GLU A 181 13.51 -17.70 -9.35
CA GLU A 181 12.32 -18.36 -8.78
C GLU A 181 11.08 -17.47 -8.88
N THR A 182 11.22 -16.17 -8.64
CA THR A 182 10.13 -15.21 -8.85
C THR A 182 9.62 -15.24 -10.28
N MET A 183 10.51 -15.15 -11.28
CA MET A 183 10.13 -15.13 -12.69
C MET A 183 9.55 -16.45 -13.19
N LYS A 184 9.83 -17.59 -12.53
CA LYS A 184 9.17 -18.87 -12.85
C LYS A 184 7.69 -18.89 -12.48
N LEU A 185 7.31 -18.17 -11.43
CA LEU A 185 5.92 -18.08 -10.95
C LEU A 185 5.08 -17.08 -11.74
N ILE A 186 5.71 -16.20 -12.51
CA ILE A 186 5.03 -15.17 -13.29
C ILE A 186 4.77 -15.70 -14.70
N PRO A 187 3.54 -15.64 -15.22
CA PRO A 187 3.24 -15.99 -16.60
C PRO A 187 4.11 -15.20 -17.58
N LYS A 188 4.61 -15.84 -18.64
CA LYS A 188 5.55 -15.24 -19.58
C LYS A 188 5.00 -14.03 -20.33
N ASP A 189 3.68 -13.95 -20.48
CA ASP A 189 2.95 -12.86 -21.14
C ASP A 189 2.64 -11.71 -20.18
N LYS A 190 2.99 -11.81 -18.90
CA LYS A 190 2.69 -10.80 -17.87
C LYS A 190 3.92 -10.00 -17.50
N ASN A 191 3.69 -8.73 -17.21
CA ASN A 191 4.67 -7.81 -16.67
C ASN A 191 4.44 -7.63 -15.18
N VAL A 192 5.54 -7.40 -14.47
CA VAL A 192 5.55 -7.12 -13.03
C VAL A 192 6.49 -5.96 -12.75
N ILE A 193 6.17 -5.18 -11.71
CA ILE A 193 7.06 -4.15 -11.19
C ILE A 193 7.99 -4.80 -10.16
N ILE A 194 9.31 -4.69 -10.33
CA ILE A 194 10.25 -5.17 -9.33
C ILE A 194 10.53 -4.04 -8.34
N ARG A 195 10.14 -4.21 -7.08
CA ARG A 195 10.44 -3.25 -6.02
C ARG A 195 11.72 -3.66 -5.31
N VAL A 196 12.75 -2.83 -5.41
CA VAL A 196 14.05 -3.06 -4.77
C VAL A 196 14.14 -2.20 -3.53
N ASN A 197 14.32 -2.82 -2.36
CA ASN A 197 14.41 -2.11 -1.09
C ASN A 197 15.88 -1.76 -0.76
N GLY A 198 16.21 -0.46 -0.78
CA GLY A 198 17.53 0.06 -0.44
C GLY A 198 17.52 1.01 0.76
N LYS A 199 16.42 1.13 1.52
CA LYS A 199 16.24 2.19 2.53
C LYS A 199 17.29 2.22 3.63
N LEU A 200 17.85 1.07 3.98
CA LEU A 200 18.81 0.90 5.08
C LEU A 200 20.27 0.86 4.58
N VAL A 201 20.51 1.04 3.29
CA VAL A 201 21.83 0.89 2.70
C VAL A 201 22.65 2.17 2.84
N GLU A 202 23.91 2.04 3.25
CA GLU A 202 24.84 3.17 3.35
C GLU A 202 25.83 3.26 2.19
N ASP A 203 26.28 2.12 1.66
CA ASP A 203 27.21 2.05 0.54
C ASP A 203 26.45 2.12 -0.81
N MET A 204 26.40 3.32 -1.38
CA MET A 204 25.72 3.58 -2.65
C MET A 204 26.43 2.95 -3.85
N VAL A 205 27.74 2.70 -3.79
CA VAL A 205 28.47 2.06 -4.89
C VAL A 205 28.06 0.58 -4.97
N THR A 206 28.04 -0.11 -3.84
CA THR A 206 27.57 -1.50 -3.80
C THR A 206 26.09 -1.58 -4.14
N LEU A 207 25.24 -0.68 -3.65
CA LEU A 207 23.82 -0.62 -4.04
C LEU A 207 23.67 -0.47 -5.56
N ASN A 208 24.39 0.47 -6.17
CA ASN A 208 24.37 0.72 -7.61
C ASN A 208 24.68 -0.56 -8.40
N ARG A 209 25.75 -1.26 -8.01
CA ARG A 209 26.16 -2.54 -8.60
C ARG A 209 25.08 -3.61 -8.48
N LYS A 210 24.41 -3.71 -7.32
CA LYS A 210 23.34 -4.68 -7.07
C LYS A 210 22.10 -4.37 -7.90
N VAL A 211 21.71 -3.11 -8.02
CA VAL A 211 20.58 -2.69 -8.88
C VAL A 211 20.90 -2.98 -10.35
N ASN A 212 22.12 -2.72 -10.80
CA ASN A 212 22.56 -3.07 -12.16
C ASN A 212 22.56 -4.60 -12.41
N LEU A 213 22.93 -5.40 -11.41
CA LEU A 213 22.79 -6.86 -11.48
C LEU A 213 21.33 -7.29 -11.68
N ILE A 214 20.38 -6.67 -10.96
CA ILE A 214 18.94 -6.93 -11.09
C ILE A 214 18.46 -6.53 -12.49
N LEU A 215 18.80 -5.33 -12.95
CA LEU A 215 18.45 -4.81 -14.28
C LEU A 215 18.87 -5.77 -15.42
N ALA A 216 20.04 -6.40 -15.28
CA ALA A 216 20.59 -7.33 -16.26
C ALA A 216 19.86 -8.68 -16.28
N ASN A 217 19.16 -9.06 -15.20
CA ASN A 217 18.55 -10.39 -15.04
C ASN A 217 17.01 -10.37 -15.00
N VAL A 218 16.40 -9.18 -14.88
CA VAL A 218 14.94 -8.99 -14.96
C VAL A 218 14.54 -8.67 -16.42
N PRO A 219 13.46 -9.28 -16.96
CA PRO A 219 12.96 -9.00 -18.31
C PRO A 219 12.87 -7.51 -18.62
N LYS A 220 13.27 -7.10 -19.84
CA LYS A 220 13.45 -5.68 -20.21
C LYS A 220 12.19 -4.83 -20.06
N ASP A 221 11.02 -5.43 -20.20
CA ASP A 221 9.73 -4.73 -20.13
C ASP A 221 9.22 -4.57 -18.69
N ASN A 222 9.89 -5.16 -17.71
CA ASN A 222 9.54 -5.02 -16.30
C ASN A 222 10.25 -3.78 -15.72
N PRO A 223 9.49 -2.78 -15.23
CA PRO A 223 10.06 -1.61 -14.56
C PRO A 223 10.55 -1.98 -13.17
N ILE A 224 11.45 -1.17 -12.64
CA ILE A 224 12.02 -1.33 -11.30
C ILE A 224 11.71 -0.08 -10.49
N VAL A 225 11.05 -0.27 -9.35
CA VAL A 225 10.87 0.78 -8.34
C VAL A 225 11.97 0.63 -7.30
N LEU A 226 12.85 1.62 -7.19
CA LEU A 226 13.96 1.59 -6.23
C LEU A 226 13.57 2.40 -4.99
N GLU A 227 13.20 1.74 -3.89
CA GLU A 227 12.84 2.41 -2.65
C GLU A 227 14.07 2.85 -1.86
N LEU A 228 14.17 4.16 -1.62
CA LEU A 228 15.30 4.77 -0.92
C LEU A 228 14.82 5.90 -0.02
N SER A 229 15.61 6.22 1.00
CA SER A 229 15.49 7.52 1.66
C SER A 229 16.00 8.62 0.74
N PHE A 230 15.49 9.83 0.95
CA PHE A 230 15.79 10.98 0.10
C PHE A 230 17.30 11.24 -0.06
N ASP A 231 18.05 11.29 1.05
CA ASP A 231 19.49 11.53 1.04
C ASP A 231 20.25 10.47 0.22
N ARG A 232 19.79 9.22 0.25
CA ARG A 232 20.42 8.12 -0.48
C ARG A 232 20.18 8.23 -1.98
N VAL A 233 19.02 8.70 -2.44
CA VAL A 233 18.81 8.98 -3.87
C VAL A 233 19.75 10.08 -4.36
N VAL A 234 19.96 11.14 -3.57
CA VAL A 234 20.89 12.23 -3.90
C VAL A 234 22.34 11.79 -3.88
N GLN A 235 22.73 10.86 -3.00
CA GLN A 235 24.07 10.27 -3.01
C GLN A 235 24.25 9.35 -4.23
N LEU A 236 23.25 8.51 -4.53
CA LEU A 236 23.27 7.61 -5.66
C LEU A 236 23.33 8.36 -7.00
N SER A 237 22.69 9.54 -7.10
CA SER A 237 22.71 10.38 -8.31
C SER A 237 24.07 11.02 -8.60
N LYS A 238 25.00 11.02 -7.63
CA LYS A 238 26.35 11.59 -7.79
C LYS A 238 27.37 10.59 -8.33
N LEU A 239 27.00 9.32 -8.46
CA LEU A 239 27.88 8.31 -9.08
C LEU A 239 27.90 8.51 -10.59
N ASP A 240 29.10 8.45 -11.19
CA ASP A 240 29.29 8.61 -12.64
C ASP A 240 28.51 7.55 -13.45
N ASP A 241 28.39 6.34 -12.89
CA ASP A 241 27.71 5.18 -13.49
C ASP A 241 26.37 4.86 -12.80
N THR A 242 25.69 5.90 -12.29
CA THR A 242 24.44 5.71 -11.53
C THR A 242 23.36 4.95 -12.33
N CYS A 243 22.72 3.98 -11.69
CA CYS A 243 21.63 3.19 -12.26
C CYS A 243 20.40 4.05 -12.57
N LEU A 244 20.32 5.26 -11.99
CA LEU A 244 19.25 6.24 -12.25
C LEU A 244 19.24 6.76 -13.69
N LEU A 245 20.32 6.55 -14.47
CA LEU A 245 20.35 6.84 -15.90
C LEU A 245 19.51 5.85 -16.72
N ASN A 246 19.15 4.70 -16.15
CA ASN A 246 18.36 3.69 -16.84
C ASN A 246 16.85 4.06 -16.76
N PRO A 247 16.14 4.19 -17.90
CA PRO A 247 14.75 4.63 -17.93
C PRO A 247 13.76 3.63 -17.28
N ARG A 248 14.20 2.42 -16.94
CA ARG A 248 13.40 1.42 -16.21
C ARG A 248 13.45 1.63 -14.69
N ILE A 249 14.37 2.46 -14.18
CA ILE A 249 14.48 2.74 -12.74
C ILE A 249 13.62 3.94 -12.39
N HIS A 250 12.67 3.72 -11.49
CA HIS A 250 11.80 4.75 -10.91
C HIS A 250 12.10 4.82 -9.41
N PRO A 251 12.96 5.75 -8.94
CA PRO A 251 13.21 5.88 -7.52
C PRO A 251 11.93 6.28 -6.79
N SER A 252 11.67 5.59 -5.67
CA SER A 252 10.60 5.92 -4.73
C SER A 252 11.22 6.48 -3.46
N VAL A 253 10.97 7.76 -3.22
CA VAL A 253 11.47 8.50 -2.06
C VAL A 253 10.39 8.51 -1.00
N GLN A 254 10.74 8.06 0.21
CA GLN A 254 9.85 8.15 1.38
C GLN A 254 10.25 9.32 2.28
N ILE A 255 9.26 10.11 2.67
CA ILE A 255 9.38 11.31 3.51
C ILE A 255 8.44 11.15 4.69
N PHE A 256 8.94 11.36 5.90
CA PHE A 256 8.11 11.44 7.10
C PHE A 256 7.82 12.90 7.40
N LEU A 257 6.58 13.31 7.18
CA LEU A 257 6.16 14.69 7.38
C LEU A 257 5.53 14.86 8.76
N GLN A 258 6.14 15.72 9.57
CA GLN A 258 5.65 16.06 10.90
C GLN A 258 5.01 17.43 10.91
N LYS A 259 4.01 17.61 11.79
CA LYS A 259 3.33 18.89 11.97
C LYS A 259 4.32 19.94 12.48
N GLY A 260 4.30 21.13 11.87
CA GLY A 260 5.13 22.28 12.26
C GLY A 260 6.45 22.43 11.48
N ILE A 261 6.85 21.45 10.67
CA ILE A 261 8.08 21.51 9.85
C ILE A 261 7.80 21.48 8.34
N GLU A 262 6.54 21.66 7.93
CA GLU A 262 6.09 21.35 6.56
C GLU A 262 6.74 22.25 5.51
N LYS A 263 6.89 23.55 5.80
CA LYS A 263 7.57 24.50 4.91
C LYS A 263 9.06 24.20 4.75
N GLN A 264 9.72 23.81 5.84
CA GLN A 264 11.14 23.45 5.82
C GLN A 264 11.35 22.18 4.99
N THR A 265 10.53 21.16 5.22
CA THR A 265 10.55 19.92 4.42
C THR A 265 10.30 20.21 2.93
N ALA A 266 9.33 21.06 2.58
CA ALA A 266 9.10 21.45 1.19
C ALA A 266 10.33 22.13 0.57
N LEU A 267 10.99 23.04 1.29
CA LEU A 267 12.20 23.72 0.80
C LEU A 267 13.36 22.75 0.54
N GLU A 268 13.61 21.83 1.48
CA GLU A 268 14.64 20.79 1.35
C GLU A 268 14.38 19.87 0.17
N LEU A 269 13.13 19.42 0.02
CA LEU A 269 12.70 18.60 -1.12
C LEU A 269 12.90 19.33 -2.45
N ASN A 270 12.50 20.59 -2.53
CA ASN A 270 12.68 21.39 -3.74
C ASN A 270 14.16 21.46 -4.14
N ASN A 271 15.03 21.76 -3.19
CA ASN A 271 16.47 21.90 -3.45
C ASN A 271 17.08 20.60 -4.00
N ALA A 272 16.78 19.45 -3.42
CA ALA A 272 17.36 18.21 -3.94
C ALA A 272 16.64 17.66 -5.18
N PHE A 273 15.34 17.92 -5.35
CA PHE A 273 14.67 17.60 -6.62
C PHE A 273 15.22 18.42 -7.79
N LEU A 274 15.65 19.67 -7.57
CA LEU A 274 16.35 20.44 -8.60
C LEU A 274 17.68 19.79 -9.02
N ILE A 275 18.38 19.12 -8.10
CA ILE A 275 19.59 18.34 -8.41
C ILE A 275 19.20 17.09 -9.22
N LEU A 276 18.23 16.31 -8.75
CA LEU A 276 17.81 15.07 -9.41
C LEU A 276 17.20 15.31 -10.80
N LYS A 277 16.52 16.44 -11.02
CA LYS A 277 15.93 16.82 -12.30
C LYS A 277 16.98 17.06 -13.40
N GLN A 278 18.27 17.17 -13.04
CA GLN A 278 19.37 17.21 -14.02
C GLN A 278 19.58 15.85 -14.71
N ILE A 279 19.07 14.75 -14.13
CA ILE A 279 19.09 13.43 -14.76
C ILE A 279 17.98 13.36 -15.80
N THR A 280 18.38 13.27 -17.06
CA THR A 280 17.48 13.21 -18.21
C THR A 280 16.48 12.05 -18.10
N ASN A 281 15.19 12.34 -18.31
CA ASN A 281 14.07 11.38 -18.25
C ASN A 281 13.86 10.71 -16.87
N LEU A 282 14.52 11.16 -15.81
CA LEU A 282 14.26 10.63 -14.47
C LEU A 282 12.84 11.01 -14.05
N THR A 283 12.09 10.02 -13.58
CA THR A 283 10.78 10.22 -12.96
C THR A 283 10.80 9.61 -11.58
N ILE A 284 10.16 10.28 -10.62
CA ILE A 284 10.19 9.87 -9.22
C ILE A 284 8.78 9.57 -8.70
N ILE A 285 8.74 8.67 -7.73
CA ILE A 285 7.58 8.39 -6.88
C ILE A 285 7.89 9.03 -5.53
N VAL A 286 6.97 9.84 -5.02
CA VAL A 286 7.11 10.49 -3.71
C VAL A 286 6.08 9.89 -2.76
N ARG A 287 6.55 9.28 -1.67
CA ARG A 287 5.73 8.74 -0.59
C ARG A 287 5.81 9.66 0.61
N ILE A 288 4.69 10.22 1.03
CA ILE A 288 4.56 11.09 2.20
C ILE A 288 3.87 10.29 3.30
N VAL A 289 4.61 10.00 4.36
CA VAL A 289 4.08 9.37 5.56
C VAL A 289 3.74 10.45 6.56
N VAL A 290 2.49 10.46 7.01
CA VAL A 290 1.99 11.37 8.04
C VAL A 290 1.52 10.61 9.27
N SER A 291 1.53 11.28 10.41
CA SER A 291 0.96 10.76 11.66
C SER A 291 0.10 11.83 12.32
N ARG A 292 -0.85 11.43 13.17
CA ARG A 292 -1.70 12.37 13.90
C ARG A 292 -0.94 13.06 15.03
N PRO A 293 -1.23 14.36 15.30
CA PRO A 293 -2.10 15.24 14.53
C PRO A 293 -1.50 15.53 13.14
N PHE A 294 -2.33 15.48 12.09
CA PHE A 294 -1.83 15.57 10.72
C PHE A 294 -1.13 16.93 10.45
N PRO A 295 -0.03 16.89 9.67
CA PRO A 295 0.63 18.11 9.16
C PRO A 295 -0.21 18.77 8.06
N LYS A 296 0.07 20.04 7.76
CA LYS A 296 -0.50 20.70 6.57
C LYS A 296 0.20 20.22 5.30
N LEU A 297 -0.57 19.84 4.30
CA LEU A 297 -0.07 19.30 3.03
C LEU A 297 0.09 20.36 1.94
N ASP A 298 -0.47 21.57 2.13
CA ASP A 298 -0.55 22.63 1.11
C ASP A 298 0.79 22.93 0.42
N SER A 299 1.84 23.15 1.21
CA SER A 299 3.16 23.56 0.73
C SER A 299 3.85 22.46 -0.07
N ILE A 300 3.72 21.21 0.39
CA ILE A 300 4.34 20.05 -0.26
C ILE A 300 3.54 19.64 -1.50
N LEU A 301 2.22 19.61 -1.44
CA LEU A 301 1.39 19.30 -2.61
C LEU A 301 1.55 20.35 -3.71
N ASN A 302 1.71 21.64 -3.36
CA ASN A 302 1.99 22.67 -4.36
C ASN A 302 3.35 22.46 -5.02
N LEU A 303 4.39 22.11 -4.25
CA LEU A 303 5.71 21.78 -4.79
C LEU A 303 5.67 20.56 -5.73
N LEU A 304 4.99 19.49 -5.32
CA LEU A 304 4.98 18.24 -6.08
C LEU A 304 4.13 18.34 -7.36
N ARG A 305 3.04 19.11 -7.33
CA ARG A 305 2.11 19.24 -8.46
C ARG A 305 2.60 20.21 -9.54
N PHE A 306 3.20 21.35 -9.16
CA PHE A 306 3.52 22.41 -10.14
C PHE A 306 5.01 22.49 -10.50
N PRO A 307 5.95 22.89 -9.62
CA PRO A 307 7.38 22.92 -9.97
C PRO A 307 7.94 21.57 -10.43
N MET A 308 7.40 20.48 -9.90
CA MET A 308 7.85 19.10 -10.15
C MET A 308 6.98 18.35 -11.16
N LYS A 309 6.15 19.06 -11.95
CA LYS A 309 5.40 18.47 -13.05
C LYS A 309 6.32 17.68 -13.99
N GLY A 310 5.85 16.50 -14.41
CA GLY A 310 6.56 15.60 -15.32
C GLY A 310 7.69 14.80 -14.65
N PHE A 311 8.33 15.37 -13.62
CA PHE A 311 9.36 14.74 -12.80
C PHE A 311 8.74 13.86 -11.70
N CYS A 312 7.83 14.39 -10.90
CA CYS A 312 7.07 13.62 -9.90
C CYS A 312 5.80 13.05 -10.53
N ARG A 313 5.75 11.72 -10.72
CA ARG A 313 4.62 11.05 -11.40
C ARG A 313 3.58 10.51 -10.45
N PHE A 314 4.02 10.06 -9.28
CA PHE A 314 3.16 9.51 -8.24
C PHE A 314 3.44 10.24 -6.95
N ILE A 315 2.39 10.81 -6.36
CA ILE A 315 2.36 11.32 -5.00
C ILE A 315 1.52 10.33 -4.22
N ILE A 316 2.14 9.59 -3.32
CA ILE A 316 1.47 8.62 -2.45
C ILE A 316 1.49 9.19 -1.04
N ILE A 317 0.34 9.31 -0.40
CA ILE A 317 0.22 9.78 0.98
C ILE A 317 -0.36 8.65 1.81
N GLU A 318 0.26 8.37 2.95
CA GLU A 318 -0.19 7.33 3.86
C GLU A 318 -0.18 7.84 5.30
N ALA A 319 -1.22 7.48 6.05
CA ALA A 319 -1.28 7.72 7.47
C ALA A 319 -0.74 6.48 8.20
N GLU A 320 0.28 6.66 9.03
CA GLU A 320 0.84 5.58 9.86
C GLU A 320 0.63 5.89 11.34
N ARG A 321 0.30 4.83 12.09
CA ARG A 321 0.31 4.86 13.56
C ARG A 321 1.70 4.47 14.02
N THR A 322 2.28 5.27 14.91
CA THR A 322 3.55 4.93 15.55
C THR A 322 3.40 3.66 16.39
N PRO A 323 4.49 2.89 16.60
CA PRO A 323 4.46 1.73 17.50
C PRO A 323 3.90 2.08 18.88
N ASN A 324 4.22 3.27 19.41
CA ASN A 324 3.68 3.75 20.68
C ASN A 324 2.17 3.96 20.65
N GLN A 325 1.60 4.44 19.55
CA GLN A 325 0.14 4.59 19.39
C GLN A 325 -0.53 3.20 19.36
N ILE A 326 0.00 2.29 18.54
CA ILE A 326 -0.49 0.90 18.45
C ILE A 326 -0.47 0.25 19.85
N MET A 327 0.66 0.32 20.55
CA MET A 327 0.79 -0.28 21.88
C MET A 327 -0.11 0.38 22.93
N LYS A 328 -0.32 1.71 22.87
CA LYS A 328 -1.21 2.41 23.79
C LYS A 328 -2.67 2.03 23.58
N GLN A 329 -3.09 1.82 22.34
CA GLN A 329 -4.44 1.36 22.01
C GLN A 329 -4.74 0.04 22.71
N PHE A 330 -3.83 -0.94 22.60
CA PHE A 330 -4.05 -2.28 23.10
C PHE A 330 -3.79 -2.45 24.60
N LYS A 331 -2.99 -1.59 25.23
CA LYS A 331 -2.82 -1.58 26.69
C LYS A 331 -4.04 -1.05 27.46
N LYS A 332 -4.88 -0.21 26.83
CA LYS A 332 -6.03 0.44 27.48
C LYS A 332 -7.31 -0.40 27.49
N CYS A 333 -7.39 -1.50 26.73
CA CYS A 333 -8.58 -2.35 26.63
C CYS A 333 -9.01 -3.06 27.94
N ALA A 334 -8.29 -2.88 29.05
CA ALA A 334 -8.72 -3.30 30.38
C ALA A 334 -9.75 -2.34 31.03
N VAL A 335 -10.08 -1.21 30.40
CA VAL A 335 -11.04 -0.21 30.91
C VAL A 335 -12.21 -0.04 29.91
N PRO A 336 -13.47 0.07 30.37
CA PRO A 336 -14.63 0.21 29.48
C PRO A 336 -14.50 1.39 28.51
N PHE A 337 -14.71 1.10 27.22
CA PHE A 337 -14.55 1.97 26.04
C PHE A 337 -15.54 3.16 26.00
N ASN A 338 -15.36 4.17 26.87
CA ASN A 338 -16.19 5.39 26.83
C ASN A 338 -15.52 6.62 26.19
N GLU A 339 -14.22 6.58 25.87
CA GLU A 339 -13.54 7.65 25.12
C GLU A 339 -12.68 7.04 24.00
N VAL A 340 -13.20 7.03 22.78
CA VAL A 340 -12.44 6.62 21.59
C VAL A 340 -11.46 7.74 21.27
N ASP A 341 -10.19 7.53 21.63
CA ASP A 341 -9.10 8.41 21.25
C ASP A 341 -8.91 8.34 19.72
N GLU A 342 -9.35 9.38 19.01
CA GLU A 342 -9.31 9.48 17.54
C GLU A 342 -7.90 9.28 16.97
N SER A 343 -6.85 9.44 17.79
CA SER A 343 -5.48 9.20 17.35
C SER A 343 -5.21 7.75 16.94
N PHE A 344 -6.08 6.81 17.33
CA PHE A 344 -5.98 5.39 16.97
C PHE A 344 -6.78 5.00 15.72
N ASN A 345 -7.60 5.88 15.15
CA ASN A 345 -8.36 5.59 13.95
C ASN A 345 -7.43 5.33 12.75
N VAL A 346 -7.84 4.48 11.82
CA VAL A 346 -7.12 4.26 10.55
C VAL A 346 -7.96 4.68 9.35
N ASP A 347 -8.88 5.61 9.57
CA ASP A 347 -9.81 6.07 8.55
C ASP A 347 -9.09 6.86 7.44
N PRO A 348 -9.07 6.37 6.18
CA PRO A 348 -8.48 7.09 5.05
C PRO A 348 -9.28 8.36 4.68
N LEU A 349 -10.55 8.45 5.07
CA LEU A 349 -11.42 9.59 4.76
C LEU A 349 -10.92 10.90 5.38
N GLU A 350 -10.31 10.83 6.57
CA GLU A 350 -9.72 11.99 7.23
C GLU A 350 -8.60 12.59 6.37
N LEU A 351 -7.75 11.73 5.78
CA LEU A 351 -6.65 12.18 4.93
C LEU A 351 -7.16 12.72 3.58
N LEU A 352 -8.22 12.13 3.01
CA LEU A 352 -8.87 12.66 1.81
C LEU A 352 -9.47 14.04 2.04
N LYS A 353 -10.17 14.25 3.17
CA LYS A 353 -10.72 15.56 3.57
C LYS A 353 -9.61 16.60 3.79
N LEU A 354 -8.50 16.20 4.42
CA LEU A 354 -7.33 17.06 4.59
C LEU A 354 -6.74 17.50 3.24
N ILE A 355 -6.61 16.59 2.27
CA ILE A 355 -6.17 16.94 0.90
C ILE A 355 -7.14 17.94 0.26
N GLU A 356 -8.45 17.76 0.40
CA GLU A 356 -9.43 18.70 -0.13
C GLU A 356 -9.29 20.10 0.50
N GLU A 357 -9.14 20.16 1.83
CA GLU A 357 -8.92 21.42 2.56
C GLU A 357 -7.62 22.11 2.11
N ASP A 358 -6.49 21.40 2.11
CA ASP A 358 -5.17 21.95 1.81
C ASP A 358 -4.98 22.28 0.33
N THR A 359 -5.74 21.65 -0.56
CA THR A 359 -5.83 22.03 -1.97
C THR A 359 -6.91 23.07 -2.25
N LYS A 360 -7.59 23.57 -1.21
CA LYS A 360 -8.67 24.58 -1.29
C LYS A 360 -9.79 24.16 -2.25
N GLY A 361 -10.15 22.87 -2.22
CA GLY A 361 -11.19 22.29 -3.07
C GLY A 361 -10.79 22.08 -4.54
N GLN A 362 -9.51 22.32 -4.91
CA GLN A 362 -9.04 22.00 -6.27
C GLN A 362 -9.13 20.51 -6.55
N ILE A 363 -8.84 19.68 -5.56
CA ILE A 363 -9.03 18.23 -5.59
C ILE A 363 -10.03 17.91 -4.49
N LYS A 364 -11.18 17.35 -4.84
CA LYS A 364 -12.26 17.03 -3.89
C LYS A 364 -12.23 15.56 -3.53
N LEU A 365 -12.87 15.21 -2.42
CA LEU A 365 -13.08 13.81 -2.02
C LEU A 365 -13.67 12.97 -3.15
N ASP A 366 -14.68 13.49 -3.87
CA ASP A 366 -15.33 12.80 -4.99
C ASP A 366 -14.45 12.62 -6.24
N ASP A 367 -13.27 13.24 -6.28
CA ASP A 367 -12.30 13.02 -7.37
C ASP A 367 -11.45 11.75 -7.15
N PHE A 368 -11.53 11.14 -5.96
CA PHE A 368 -10.80 9.92 -5.61
C PHE A 368 -11.64 8.67 -5.86
N PHE A 369 -11.00 7.66 -6.44
CA PHE A 369 -11.60 6.37 -6.71
C PHE A 369 -10.74 5.26 -6.11
N PRO A 370 -11.31 4.11 -5.72
CA PRO A 370 -10.55 2.95 -5.30
C PRO A 370 -9.46 2.59 -6.31
N ALA A 371 -8.26 2.27 -5.84
CA ALA A 371 -7.14 1.89 -6.70
C ALA A 371 -7.44 0.64 -7.55
N SER A 372 -8.43 -0.17 -7.13
CA SER A 372 -8.96 -1.30 -7.91
C SER A 372 -9.54 -0.87 -9.26
N VAL A 373 -9.98 0.38 -9.43
CA VAL A 373 -10.41 0.93 -10.72
C VAL A 373 -9.30 0.82 -11.77
N GLY A 374 -8.03 0.79 -11.35
CA GLY A 374 -6.88 0.60 -12.23
C GLY A 374 -6.96 -0.66 -13.11
N MET A 375 -7.75 -1.67 -12.76
CA MET A 375 -7.91 -2.86 -13.60
C MET A 375 -8.50 -2.57 -14.98
N ILE A 376 -9.27 -1.49 -15.13
CA ILE A 376 -9.83 -1.12 -16.44
C ILE A 376 -8.75 -0.56 -17.37
N LEU A 377 -7.57 -0.23 -16.84
CA LEU A 377 -6.41 0.18 -17.63
C LEU A 377 -5.65 -1.01 -18.23
N GLU A 378 -5.80 -2.23 -17.70
CA GLU A 378 -5.04 -3.42 -18.14
C GLU A 378 -5.12 -3.64 -19.66
N PRO A 379 -6.32 -3.61 -20.31
CA PRO A 379 -6.40 -3.83 -21.75
C PRO A 379 -5.72 -2.70 -22.55
N PHE A 380 -5.81 -1.46 -22.07
CA PHE A 380 -5.17 -0.33 -22.73
C PHE A 380 -3.66 -0.42 -22.64
N LEU A 381 -3.10 -0.74 -21.47
CA LEU A 381 -1.65 -0.89 -21.32
C LEU A 381 -1.12 -1.97 -22.26
N SER A 382 -1.83 -3.09 -22.40
CA SER A 382 -1.49 -4.14 -23.35
C SER A 382 -1.52 -3.63 -24.80
N VAL A 383 -2.62 -3.00 -25.24
CA VAL A 383 -2.77 -2.48 -26.62
C VAL A 383 -1.72 -1.42 -26.95
N LEU A 384 -1.35 -0.59 -25.97
CA LEU A 384 -0.35 0.46 -26.13
C LEU A 384 1.10 -0.07 -26.09
N GLY A 385 1.29 -1.39 -25.94
CA GLY A 385 2.60 -1.99 -25.77
C GLY A 385 3.32 -1.49 -24.52
N LYS A 386 2.57 -1.07 -23.50
CA LYS A 386 3.11 -0.60 -22.21
C LYS A 386 3.26 -1.73 -21.19
N GLY A 387 2.80 -2.92 -21.54
CA GLY A 387 2.90 -4.12 -20.74
C GLY A 387 1.54 -4.66 -20.34
N ASN A 388 1.52 -5.92 -19.92
CA ASN A 388 0.35 -6.66 -19.49
C ASN A 388 0.42 -6.86 -17.98
N TYR A 389 -0.10 -5.88 -17.23
CA TYR A 389 -0.08 -5.87 -15.78
C TYR A 389 -1.37 -6.44 -15.19
N ASN A 390 -1.33 -6.75 -13.90
CA ASN A 390 -2.49 -7.11 -13.10
C ASN A 390 -2.73 -6.07 -12.00
N ILE A 391 -3.65 -5.14 -12.22
CA ILE A 391 -3.87 -3.97 -11.36
C ILE A 391 -5.18 -4.18 -10.58
N ARG A 392 -5.15 -5.14 -9.64
CA ARG A 392 -6.35 -5.59 -8.92
C ARG A 392 -6.18 -5.58 -7.40
N PRO A 393 -5.76 -4.46 -6.79
CA PRO A 393 -5.72 -4.39 -5.34
C PRO A 393 -7.15 -4.52 -4.79
N SER A 394 -7.28 -4.89 -3.51
CA SER A 394 -8.56 -4.69 -2.81
C SER A 394 -9.00 -3.22 -2.93
N PRO A 395 -10.30 -2.94 -3.16
CA PRO A 395 -10.79 -1.58 -3.34
C PRO A 395 -10.48 -0.66 -2.14
N TYR A 396 -10.35 -1.23 -0.93
CA TYR A 396 -10.03 -0.46 0.26
C TYR A 396 -8.52 -0.28 0.50
N CYS A 397 -7.63 -0.86 -0.34
CA CYS A 397 -6.17 -0.71 -0.22
C CYS A 397 -5.67 0.71 -0.46
N GLY A 398 -6.34 1.48 -1.31
CA GLY A 398 -5.98 2.86 -1.54
C GLY A 398 -6.94 3.56 -2.47
N PHE A 399 -6.84 4.87 -2.50
CA PHE A 399 -7.73 5.76 -3.25
C PHE A 399 -6.86 6.64 -4.14
N ALA A 400 -7.10 6.64 -5.44
CA ALA A 400 -6.30 7.37 -6.40
C ALA A 400 -7.16 8.36 -7.18
N THR A 401 -6.55 9.49 -7.52
CA THR A 401 -7.02 10.38 -8.57
C THR A 401 -5.90 10.62 -9.56
N CYS A 402 -6.25 10.78 -10.84
CA CYS A 402 -5.32 11.14 -11.89
C CYS A 402 -5.54 12.59 -12.27
N LEU A 403 -4.47 13.38 -12.25
CA LEU A 403 -4.48 14.81 -12.47
C LEU A 403 -3.84 15.13 -13.83
N ILE A 404 -4.45 16.04 -14.57
CA ILE A 404 -3.83 16.70 -15.71
C ILE A 404 -3.28 18.05 -15.22
N ASN A 405 -1.96 18.19 -15.22
CA ASN A 405 -1.29 19.43 -14.84
C ASN A 405 -0.98 20.24 -16.10
N SER A 406 -1.57 21.42 -16.28
CA SER A 406 -1.31 22.32 -17.43
C SER A 406 -0.41 23.49 -17.02
N GLU A 407 0.41 24.01 -17.93
CA GLU A 407 1.22 25.23 -17.68
C GLU A 407 0.41 26.53 -17.87
N ASN A 408 -0.64 26.50 -18.69
CA ASN A 408 -1.55 27.63 -18.91
C ASN A 408 -2.60 27.66 -17.79
N GLN A 409 -2.38 28.47 -16.75
CA GLN A 409 -3.22 28.49 -15.53
C GLN A 409 -3.65 29.90 -15.13
N GLN A 410 -4.85 30.33 -15.55
CA GLN A 410 -5.52 31.46 -14.88
C GLN A 410 -6.60 31.00 -13.88
N THR A 411 -7.07 29.73 -13.91
CA THR A 411 -8.18 29.26 -13.06
C THR A 411 -7.91 27.96 -12.29
N TYR A 412 -7.46 26.87 -12.93
CA TYR A 412 -7.22 25.59 -12.24
C TYR A 412 -5.90 24.92 -12.63
N PRO A 413 -4.99 24.69 -11.67
CA PRO A 413 -3.65 24.26 -12.01
C PRO A 413 -3.49 22.73 -12.19
N SER A 414 -4.43 21.97 -11.63
CA SER A 414 -4.55 20.52 -11.79
C SER A 414 -6.02 20.18 -12.00
N VAL A 415 -6.35 19.46 -13.08
CA VAL A 415 -7.72 19.00 -13.35
C VAL A 415 -7.80 17.49 -13.14
N PRO A 416 -8.56 17.00 -12.14
CA PRO A 416 -8.83 15.58 -11.99
C PRO A 416 -9.54 14.99 -13.22
N ILE A 417 -9.08 13.83 -13.71
CA ILE A 417 -9.65 13.14 -14.87
C ILE A 417 -11.12 12.78 -14.65
N SER A 418 -11.55 12.57 -13.40
CA SER A 418 -12.95 12.36 -13.00
C SER A 418 -13.91 13.49 -13.40
N ARG A 419 -13.38 14.69 -13.65
CA ARG A 419 -14.15 15.83 -14.14
C ARG A 419 -14.30 15.84 -15.65
N LEU A 420 -13.47 15.07 -16.34
CA LEU A 420 -13.45 14.92 -17.80
C LEU A 420 -14.08 13.59 -18.24
N LEU A 421 -14.00 12.57 -17.40
CA LEU A 421 -14.53 11.23 -17.62
C LEU A 421 -15.37 10.79 -16.41
N ASP A 422 -16.55 10.27 -16.69
CA ASP A 422 -17.38 9.55 -15.74
C ASP A 422 -16.76 8.18 -15.42
N ILE A 423 -15.88 8.17 -14.42
CA ILE A 423 -15.11 6.98 -14.04
C ILE A 423 -16.01 5.85 -13.55
N GLU A 424 -17.11 6.16 -12.86
CA GLU A 424 -18.05 5.14 -12.39
C GLU A 424 -18.74 4.45 -13.56
N ARG A 425 -19.27 5.22 -14.51
CA ARG A 425 -19.85 4.69 -15.73
C ARG A 425 -18.82 3.91 -16.54
N LEU A 426 -17.61 4.47 -16.71
CA LEU A 426 -16.53 3.82 -17.44
C LEU A 426 -16.21 2.46 -16.82
N PHE A 427 -16.06 2.40 -15.51
CA PHE A 427 -15.80 1.16 -14.78
C PHE A 427 -16.89 0.12 -15.01
N LYS A 428 -18.16 0.49 -14.82
CA LYS A 428 -19.31 -0.40 -15.03
C LYS A 428 -19.39 -0.93 -16.46
N GLU A 429 -19.12 -0.11 -17.47
CA GLU A 429 -19.12 -0.54 -18.88
C GLU A 429 -17.88 -1.40 -19.23
N MET A 430 -16.73 -1.14 -18.59
CA MET A 430 -15.47 -1.81 -18.92
C MET A 430 -15.27 -3.15 -18.23
N VAL A 431 -15.76 -3.36 -17.01
CA VAL A 431 -15.56 -4.62 -16.27
C VAL A 431 -15.98 -5.85 -17.09
N PRO A 432 -17.17 -5.91 -17.70
CA PRO A 432 -17.56 -7.05 -18.54
C PRO A 432 -16.65 -7.24 -19.76
N ILE A 433 -16.16 -6.15 -20.35
CA ILE A 433 -15.27 -6.19 -21.52
C ILE A 433 -13.92 -6.79 -21.13
N VAL A 434 -13.34 -6.35 -20.01
CA VAL A 434 -12.07 -6.84 -19.47
C VAL A 434 -12.17 -8.34 -19.17
N LYS A 435 -13.26 -8.80 -18.54
CA LYS A 435 -13.51 -10.23 -18.27
C LYS A 435 -13.59 -11.05 -19.57
N ASN A 436 -14.32 -10.55 -20.57
CA ASN A 436 -14.45 -11.24 -21.86
C ASN A 436 -13.13 -11.32 -22.64
N ILE A 437 -12.31 -10.26 -22.60
CA ILE A 437 -10.98 -10.28 -23.21
C ILE A 437 -10.16 -11.42 -22.59
N LYS A 438 -10.13 -11.54 -21.26
CA LYS A 438 -9.40 -12.61 -20.57
C LYS A 438 -9.88 -14.00 -20.95
N ALA A 439 -11.18 -14.25 -20.92
CA ALA A 439 -11.74 -15.56 -21.26
C ALA A 439 -11.43 -15.99 -22.71
N SER A 440 -11.29 -15.03 -23.62
CA SER A 440 -11.01 -15.30 -25.05
C SER A 440 -9.52 -15.44 -25.36
N SER A 441 -8.64 -14.88 -24.52
CA SER A 441 -7.22 -14.73 -24.81
C SER A 441 -6.42 -15.90 -24.23
N GLY A 442 -6.53 -17.07 -24.85
CA GLY A 442 -5.78 -18.28 -24.45
C GLY A 442 -4.26 -18.21 -24.66
N SER A 443 -3.69 -17.06 -25.05
CA SER A 443 -2.23 -16.74 -25.07
C SER A 443 -1.86 -15.58 -26.02
N SER A 444 -2.78 -15.05 -26.85
CA SER A 444 -2.46 -13.95 -27.77
C SER A 444 -3.01 -12.61 -27.28
N SER A 445 -2.13 -11.63 -27.13
CA SER A 445 -2.33 -10.24 -26.70
C SER A 445 -3.23 -9.38 -27.61
N ASP A 446 -3.93 -9.98 -28.56
CA ASP A 446 -4.66 -9.27 -29.60
C ASP A 446 -6.12 -9.10 -29.21
N ILE A 447 -6.48 -7.86 -28.89
CA ILE A 447 -7.87 -7.47 -28.69
C ILE A 447 -8.61 -7.57 -30.02
N GLY A 448 -9.59 -8.47 -30.09
CA GLY A 448 -10.44 -8.62 -31.28
C GLY A 448 -11.22 -7.35 -31.63
N PHE A 449 -11.64 -7.24 -32.89
CA PHE A 449 -12.33 -6.05 -33.40
C PHE A 449 -13.61 -5.69 -32.62
N LEU A 450 -14.38 -6.68 -32.17
CA LEU A 450 -15.59 -6.45 -31.37
C LEU A 450 -15.27 -5.90 -29.97
N GLN A 451 -14.23 -6.43 -29.33
CA GLN A 451 -13.75 -5.94 -28.03
C GLN A 451 -13.21 -4.51 -28.17
N TYR A 452 -12.46 -4.23 -29.23
CA TYR A 452 -12.00 -2.88 -29.56
C TYR A 452 -13.16 -1.89 -29.69
N MET A 453 -14.21 -2.24 -30.44
CA MET A 453 -15.38 -1.37 -30.60
C MET A 453 -16.13 -1.16 -29.28
N SER A 454 -16.16 -2.18 -28.44
CA SER A 454 -16.76 -2.09 -27.09
C SER A 454 -15.96 -1.16 -26.18
N LEU A 455 -14.62 -1.27 -26.18
CA LEU A 455 -13.73 -0.37 -25.43
C LEU A 455 -13.90 1.08 -25.89
N LYS A 456 -13.90 1.31 -27.21
CA LYS A 456 -14.16 2.63 -27.79
C LYS A 456 -15.49 3.20 -27.31
N LYS A 457 -16.57 2.42 -27.41
CA LYS A 457 -17.91 2.84 -26.99
C LYS A 457 -17.96 3.20 -25.51
N ALA A 458 -17.31 2.41 -24.64
CA ALA A 458 -17.27 2.67 -23.20
C ALA A 458 -16.55 4.00 -22.88
N VAL A 459 -15.37 4.23 -23.48
CA VAL A 459 -14.60 5.47 -23.30
C VAL A 459 -15.40 6.67 -23.80
N GLU A 460 -15.95 6.61 -25.01
CA GLU A 460 -16.67 7.73 -25.61
C GLU A 460 -17.95 8.10 -24.84
N LYS A 461 -18.67 7.12 -24.31
CA LYS A 461 -19.84 7.35 -23.45
C LYS A 461 -19.51 7.91 -22.07
N SER A 462 -18.29 7.70 -21.59
CA SER A 462 -17.86 8.22 -20.29
C SER A 462 -17.44 9.69 -20.36
N LYS A 463 -17.27 10.27 -21.54
CA LYS A 463 -16.85 11.68 -21.66
C LYS A 463 -17.84 12.64 -20.99
N ARG A 464 -17.28 13.62 -20.29
CA ARG A 464 -17.98 14.77 -19.74
C ARG A 464 -17.59 16.02 -20.53
N GLU A 465 -18.55 16.90 -20.75
CA GLU A 465 -18.26 18.21 -21.30
C GLU A 465 -17.58 19.05 -20.21
N HIS A 466 -16.41 19.60 -20.52
CA HIS A 466 -15.70 20.49 -19.60
C HIS A 466 -15.36 21.80 -20.32
N PRO A 467 -15.91 22.95 -19.87
CA PRO A 467 -15.78 24.23 -20.58
C PRO A 467 -14.32 24.65 -20.82
N GLU A 468 -13.46 24.42 -19.83
CA GLU A 468 -12.05 24.84 -19.88
C GLU A 468 -11.10 23.77 -20.45
N TYR A 469 -11.57 22.54 -20.62
CA TYR A 469 -10.74 21.41 -21.05
C TYR A 469 -11.50 20.50 -22.02
N PRO A 470 -11.71 20.95 -23.26
CA PRO A 470 -12.45 20.16 -24.24
C PRO A 470 -11.66 18.90 -24.59
N LEU A 471 -12.25 17.73 -24.31
CA LEU A 471 -11.70 16.47 -24.76
C LEU A 471 -11.77 16.36 -26.29
N PRO A 472 -10.80 15.68 -26.95
CA PRO A 472 -10.89 15.39 -28.36
C PRO A 472 -12.20 14.67 -28.72
N LYS A 473 -12.73 14.92 -29.93
CA LYS A 473 -13.97 14.28 -30.41
C LYS A 473 -13.88 12.75 -30.39
N ASP A 474 -12.72 12.18 -30.71
CA ASP A 474 -12.43 10.76 -30.65
C ASP A 474 -11.23 10.53 -29.73
N LEU A 475 -11.49 10.38 -28.43
CA LEU A 475 -10.43 10.29 -27.42
C LEU A 475 -9.76 8.93 -27.51
N PHE A 476 -10.57 7.90 -27.79
CA PHE A 476 -10.07 6.56 -27.97
C PHE A 476 -9.02 6.51 -29.08
N SER A 477 -9.32 7.04 -30.26
CA SER A 477 -8.35 7.06 -31.38
C SER A 477 -7.07 7.82 -31.02
N TYR A 478 -7.13 8.86 -30.18
CA TYR A 478 -5.91 9.54 -29.68
C TYR A 478 -5.03 8.60 -28.84
N MET A 479 -5.63 7.74 -28.03
CA MET A 479 -4.88 6.82 -27.16
C MET A 479 -4.11 5.78 -27.98
N ILE A 480 -4.76 5.18 -28.98
CA ILE A 480 -4.25 4.01 -29.71
C ILE A 480 -3.66 4.31 -31.10
N SER A 481 -3.59 5.59 -31.48
CA SER A 481 -3.13 5.98 -32.81
C SER A 481 -1.72 5.48 -33.10
N LYS A 482 -1.49 4.99 -34.33
CA LYS A 482 -0.16 4.71 -34.87
C LYS A 482 0.44 5.92 -35.61
N ASP A 483 -0.31 7.01 -35.74
CA ASP A 483 0.18 8.24 -36.35
C ASP A 483 1.22 8.93 -35.45
N HIS A 484 2.39 9.24 -36.01
CA HIS A 484 3.52 9.78 -35.24
C HIS A 484 3.20 11.14 -34.58
N THR A 485 2.37 11.97 -35.21
CA THR A 485 1.96 13.26 -34.64
C THR A 485 1.06 13.05 -33.43
N MET A 486 0.10 12.13 -33.53
CA MET A 486 -0.78 11.76 -32.41
C MET A 486 0.00 11.09 -31.29
N ILE A 487 0.93 10.18 -31.60
CA ILE A 487 1.81 9.57 -30.60
C ILE A 487 2.56 10.65 -29.80
N LYS A 488 3.10 11.68 -30.47
CA LYS A 488 3.80 12.78 -29.79
C LYS A 488 2.85 13.56 -28.87
N LYS A 489 1.62 13.84 -29.31
CA LYS A 489 0.59 14.52 -28.48
C LYS A 489 0.15 13.67 -27.30
N THR A 490 -0.12 12.39 -27.52
CA THR A 490 -0.49 11.44 -26.47
C THR A 490 0.62 11.29 -25.45
N ARG A 491 1.88 11.23 -25.91
CA ARG A 491 3.04 11.26 -25.02
C ARG A 491 3.10 12.53 -24.19
N GLN A 492 2.86 13.70 -24.78
CA GLN A 492 2.79 14.96 -24.03
C GLN A 492 1.69 14.94 -22.96
N ILE A 493 0.49 14.43 -23.30
CA ILE A 493 -0.61 14.29 -22.33
C ILE A 493 -0.20 13.35 -21.19
N ILE A 494 0.34 12.17 -21.51
CA ILE A 494 0.87 11.23 -20.51
C ILE A 494 1.95 11.92 -19.67
N ASP A 495 2.78 12.74 -20.31
CA ASP A 495 3.83 13.50 -19.65
C ASP A 495 3.28 14.63 -18.76
N ASP A 496 2.01 15.00 -18.91
CA ASP A 496 1.29 15.94 -18.05
C ASP A 496 0.45 15.24 -16.96
N LEU A 497 0.33 13.91 -17.03
CA LEU A 497 -0.40 13.12 -16.03
C LEU A 497 0.41 12.95 -14.74
N GLN A 498 -0.28 13.09 -13.62
CA GLN A 498 0.24 12.80 -12.29
C GLN A 498 -0.81 12.06 -11.48
N PHE A 499 -0.40 11.05 -10.72
CA PHE A 499 -1.28 10.31 -9.83
C PHE A 499 -1.10 10.78 -8.39
N LEU A 500 -2.21 11.12 -7.75
CA LEU A 500 -2.26 11.38 -6.31
C LEU A 500 -3.01 10.23 -5.65
N VAL A 501 -2.34 9.50 -4.76
CA VAL A 501 -2.83 8.28 -4.15
C VAL A 501 -2.82 8.43 -2.64
N VAL A 502 -3.95 8.15 -1.98
CA VAL A 502 -4.01 7.90 -0.55
C VAL A 502 -3.92 6.38 -0.35
N HIS A 503 -2.78 5.92 0.15
CA HIS A 503 -2.59 4.52 0.49
C HIS A 503 -3.11 4.26 1.89
N ASN A 504 -4.08 3.36 2.01
CA ASN A 504 -4.66 3.00 3.29
C ASN A 504 -3.81 1.87 3.89
N VAL A 505 -2.75 2.19 4.62
CA VAL A 505 -1.85 1.16 5.17
C VAL A 505 -2.59 0.35 6.25
N MET A 506 -2.55 -0.97 6.14
CA MET A 506 -2.92 -1.84 7.27
C MET A 506 -1.72 -1.90 8.22
N ASP A 507 -1.93 -1.80 9.51
CA ASP A 507 -0.92 -2.25 10.47
C ASP A 507 -1.39 -3.53 11.16
N VAL A 508 -0.60 -4.00 12.13
CA VAL A 508 -0.88 -5.22 12.88
C VAL A 508 -2.20 -5.19 13.65
N GLY A 509 -2.71 -4.00 14.00
CA GLY A 509 -4.01 -3.86 14.66
C GLY A 509 -5.17 -3.97 13.69
N THR A 510 -4.99 -3.54 12.46
CA THR A 510 -6.07 -3.40 11.46
C THR A 510 -5.96 -4.43 10.35
N LEU A 511 -5.38 -5.59 10.66
CA LEU A 511 -5.18 -6.65 9.69
C LEU A 511 -6.55 -7.21 9.28
N ASP A 512 -6.89 -7.02 8.01
CA ASP A 512 -8.05 -7.63 7.36
C ASP A 512 -7.53 -8.59 6.28
N ILE A 513 -7.75 -9.88 6.50
CA ILE A 513 -7.17 -10.93 5.65
C ILE A 513 -7.85 -11.01 4.29
N ASN A 514 -9.16 -10.79 4.19
CA ASN A 514 -9.84 -10.71 2.90
C ASN A 514 -9.23 -9.61 2.02
N ARG A 515 -8.92 -8.48 2.63
CA ARG A 515 -8.23 -7.38 1.96
C ARG A 515 -6.77 -7.72 1.65
N ARG A 516 -6.04 -8.36 2.56
CA ARG A 516 -4.63 -8.74 2.41
C ARG A 516 -4.42 -9.83 1.36
N ALA A 517 -5.33 -10.77 1.22
CA ALA A 517 -5.30 -11.82 0.21
C ALA A 517 -5.35 -11.27 -1.22
N ARG A 518 -5.88 -10.04 -1.40
CA ARG A 518 -5.92 -9.30 -2.66
C ARG A 518 -4.81 -8.24 -2.76
N CYS A 519 -3.72 -8.42 -2.02
CA CYS A 519 -2.58 -7.51 -2.10
C CYS A 519 -1.86 -7.70 -3.44
N THR A 520 -1.62 -6.59 -4.15
CA THR A 520 -0.88 -6.60 -5.42
C THR A 520 0.63 -6.48 -5.25
N LEU A 521 1.11 -6.30 -4.02
CA LEU A 521 2.52 -6.26 -3.66
C LEU A 521 2.86 -7.53 -2.87
N CYS A 522 3.70 -8.37 -3.45
CA CYS A 522 4.09 -9.65 -2.85
C CYS A 522 5.61 -9.75 -2.73
N ARG A 523 6.10 -10.68 -1.93
CA ARG A 523 7.49 -11.19 -2.03
C ARG A 523 7.47 -12.67 -2.33
N TYR A 524 8.50 -13.15 -3.00
CA TYR A 524 8.74 -14.58 -3.09
C TYR A 524 9.24 -15.11 -1.74
N GLN A 525 8.65 -16.22 -1.30
CA GLN A 525 9.12 -17.01 -0.18
C GLN A 525 9.35 -18.45 -0.65
N PRO A 526 10.53 -19.05 -0.37
CA PRO A 526 10.77 -20.46 -0.64
C PRO A 526 9.66 -21.34 -0.08
N ASP A 527 9.28 -22.37 -0.83
CA ASP A 527 8.24 -23.37 -0.50
C ASP A 527 6.79 -22.85 -0.40
N LYS A 528 6.58 -21.54 -0.25
CA LYS A 528 5.25 -20.91 -0.11
C LYS A 528 4.80 -20.12 -1.34
N GLY A 529 5.71 -19.83 -2.27
CA GLY A 529 5.41 -19.04 -3.47
C GLY A 529 5.31 -17.55 -3.16
N PHE A 530 4.26 -16.88 -3.64
CA PHE A 530 4.03 -15.46 -3.36
C PHE A 530 3.30 -15.26 -2.03
N ILE A 531 3.87 -14.44 -1.17
CA ILE A 531 3.21 -13.93 0.03
C ILE A 531 3.03 -12.42 -0.08
N SER A 532 1.89 -11.91 0.36
CA SER A 532 1.60 -10.49 0.41
C SER A 532 2.62 -9.72 1.27
N SER A 533 3.03 -8.51 0.84
CA SER A 533 4.14 -7.73 1.43
C SER A 533 3.82 -6.24 1.68
N CYS A 534 2.56 -5.79 1.53
CA CYS A 534 2.23 -4.36 1.67
C CYS A 534 2.37 -3.78 3.08
N THR A 535 2.73 -4.59 4.07
CA THR A 535 3.02 -4.15 5.44
C THR A 535 4.40 -4.66 5.78
N ASN A 536 5.34 -3.77 6.10
CA ASN A 536 6.71 -4.12 6.50
C ASN A 536 6.78 -4.99 7.79
N CYS A 537 5.65 -5.39 8.36
CA CYS A 537 5.51 -6.05 9.64
C CYS A 537 5.03 -7.53 9.56
N ILE A 538 4.59 -8.03 8.40
CA ILE A 538 3.88 -9.34 8.29
C ILE A 538 4.28 -10.07 7.02
#